data_AF-B6FZI2-F1
#
_entry.id   AF-B6FZI2-F1
#
_cell.length_a   1.000
_cell.length_b   1.000
_cell.length_c   1.000
_cell.angle_alpha   90.00
_cell.angle_beta   90.00
_cell.angle_gamma   90.00
#
_symmetry.space_group_name_H-M   'P 1'
#
loop_
_entity.id
_entity.type
_entity.pdbx_description
1 polymer ?
#
loop_
_entity_poly.entity_id
_entity_poly.type
_entity_poly.pdbx_seq_one_letter_code
_entity_poly.pdbx_strand_id
1 'polypeptide(L)'
;MVIREISGIENGFFERVDGTSEWYYSHVSSKSFCDLYEAEEIVSDGYTFVGMSCALIHYPDGKVFKPFEMRENIYVEKPVFLDGNIYFLEVDFDKKIMSLIYIDSEELISGDFDEDKSIEDIKHVEAEISLSEVEDCYNLMLKIAPVMITRGGNDGYFEIIYPENKIYNIEDREGFDFRNGEDMYFASWDENPEYEDFIVVRDYKSGEVKSMERGSIFRMPNGEMWKI
;
A
#
# COMPACT_ATOMS: atom_id res chain seq x y z
N MET A 1 -6.00 31.60 -5.84
CA MET A 1 -6.67 30.31 -5.58
C MET A 1 -7.33 29.89 -6.88
N VAL A 2 -6.95 28.73 -7.42
CA VAL A 2 -7.55 28.13 -8.63
C VAL A 2 -8.29 26.89 -8.17
N ILE A 3 -9.56 26.78 -8.52
CA ILE A 3 -10.38 25.58 -8.27
C ILE A 3 -10.42 24.81 -9.60
N ARG A 4 -10.05 23.53 -9.56
CA ARG A 4 -10.14 22.61 -10.71
C ARG A 4 -11.20 21.56 -10.40
N GLU A 5 -12.03 21.27 -11.39
CA GLU A 5 -12.96 20.16 -11.34
C GLU A 5 -12.23 18.91 -11.83
N ILE A 6 -12.35 17.81 -11.08
CA ILE A 6 -11.84 16.49 -11.48
C ILE A 6 -13.04 15.61 -11.77
N SER A 7 -13.14 15.12 -12.99
CA SER A 7 -14.17 14.19 -13.43
C SER A 7 -13.64 12.75 -13.43
N GLY A 8 -14.51 11.76 -13.23
CA GLY A 8 -14.15 10.35 -13.36
C GLY A 8 -13.80 9.62 -12.06
N ILE A 9 -13.98 10.29 -10.91
CA ILE A 9 -13.86 9.70 -9.56
C ILE A 9 -15.25 9.56 -8.96
N GLU A 10 -15.58 8.38 -8.44
CA GLU A 10 -16.94 8.03 -8.01
C GLU A 10 -17.19 8.32 -6.51
N ASN A 11 -16.13 8.32 -5.68
CA ASN A 11 -16.24 8.36 -4.22
C ASN A 11 -15.88 9.73 -3.58
N GLY A 12 -15.54 10.74 -4.39
CA GLY A 12 -15.38 12.13 -3.95
C GLY A 12 -14.22 12.44 -2.98
N PHE A 13 -13.38 11.45 -2.67
CA PHE A 13 -12.20 11.58 -1.81
C PHE A 13 -10.99 10.93 -2.48
N PHE A 14 -9.83 11.55 -2.37
CA PHE A 14 -8.57 10.98 -2.84
C PHE A 14 -7.45 11.37 -1.87
N GLU A 15 -6.43 10.52 -1.82
CA GLU A 15 -5.26 10.67 -0.96
C GLU A 15 -4.00 10.75 -1.80
N ARG A 16 -2.91 11.21 -1.21
CA ARG A 16 -1.61 11.23 -1.89
C ARG A 16 -1.06 9.81 -1.95
N VAL A 17 -0.45 9.43 -3.07
CA VAL A 17 0.33 8.20 -3.17
C VAL A 17 1.62 8.38 -2.38
N ASP A 18 1.94 7.42 -1.49
CA ASP A 18 3.16 7.50 -0.69
C ASP A 18 4.40 7.46 -1.59
N GLY A 19 5.38 8.32 -1.29
CA GLY A 19 6.63 8.41 -2.05
C GLY A 19 6.65 9.46 -3.17
N THR A 20 5.56 10.19 -3.40
CA THR A 20 5.51 11.24 -4.43
C THR A 20 4.64 12.44 -4.01
N SER A 21 4.91 13.59 -4.62
CA SER A 21 4.08 14.79 -4.53
C SER A 21 3.17 15.00 -5.76
N GLU A 22 3.31 14.15 -6.78
CA GLU A 22 2.64 14.31 -8.08
C GLU A 22 1.46 13.36 -8.28
N TRP A 23 1.41 12.26 -7.54
CA TRP A 23 0.34 11.28 -7.68
C TRP A 23 -0.58 11.23 -6.48
N TYR A 24 -1.86 11.10 -6.78
CA TYR A 24 -2.93 10.87 -5.84
C TYR A 24 -3.74 9.65 -6.29
N TYR A 25 -4.49 9.04 -5.37
CA TYR A 25 -5.32 7.89 -5.67
C TYR A 25 -6.67 7.97 -4.95
N SER A 26 -7.68 7.31 -5.51
CA SER A 26 -8.96 7.06 -4.87
C SER A 26 -9.32 5.60 -5.06
N HIS A 27 -9.75 4.92 -4.01
CA HIS A 27 -10.40 3.62 -4.18
C HIS A 27 -11.70 3.77 -4.97
N VAL A 28 -11.99 2.77 -5.79
CA VAL A 28 -13.18 2.67 -6.66
C VAL A 28 -13.90 1.38 -6.28
N SER A 29 -15.14 1.50 -5.83
CA SER A 29 -16.03 0.38 -5.54
C SER A 29 -17.49 0.76 -5.79
N SER A 30 -18.31 -0.22 -6.15
CA SER A 30 -19.76 -0.06 -6.35
C SER A 30 -20.58 -0.07 -5.05
N LYS A 31 -19.97 -0.41 -3.92
CA LYS A 31 -20.60 -0.47 -2.59
C LYS A 31 -19.75 0.26 -1.55
N SER A 32 -20.11 0.11 -0.27
CA SER A 32 -19.32 0.61 0.86
C SER A 32 -17.88 0.10 0.79
N PHE A 33 -16.96 0.99 1.14
CA PHE A 33 -15.54 0.67 1.31
C PHE A 33 -15.35 -0.43 2.38
N CYS A 34 -14.40 -1.32 2.13
CA CYS A 34 -13.88 -2.28 3.10
C CYS A 34 -12.37 -2.39 2.92
N ASP A 35 -11.66 -2.79 3.97
CA ASP A 35 -10.24 -3.12 3.85
C ASP A 35 -10.03 -4.50 3.19
N LEU A 36 -8.77 -4.85 2.93
CA LEU A 36 -8.41 -6.09 2.25
C LEU A 36 -8.74 -7.33 3.10
N TYR A 37 -8.62 -7.25 4.42
CA TYR A 37 -8.94 -8.37 5.32
C TYR A 37 -10.45 -8.59 5.40
N GLU A 38 -11.25 -7.53 5.48
CA GLU A 38 -12.70 -7.62 5.38
C GLU A 38 -13.14 -8.23 4.03
N ALA A 39 -12.44 -7.91 2.93
CA ALA A 39 -12.69 -8.54 1.63
C ALA A 39 -12.39 -10.05 1.63
N GLU A 40 -11.30 -10.46 2.28
CA GLU A 40 -10.97 -11.87 2.51
C GLU A 40 -12.04 -12.59 3.34
N GLU A 41 -12.52 -11.96 4.42
CA GLU A 41 -13.58 -12.51 5.28
C GLU A 41 -14.88 -12.73 4.49
N ILE A 42 -15.29 -11.76 3.65
CA ILE A 42 -16.46 -11.89 2.78
C ILE A 42 -16.36 -13.13 1.90
N VAL A 43 -15.21 -13.34 1.24
CA VAL A 43 -15.01 -14.50 0.35
C VAL A 43 -14.94 -15.80 1.16
N SER A 44 -14.28 -15.78 2.31
CA SER A 44 -14.13 -16.95 3.19
C SER A 44 -15.46 -17.42 3.78
N ASP A 45 -16.39 -16.50 4.03
CA ASP A 45 -17.77 -16.79 4.44
C ASP A 45 -18.64 -17.33 3.28
N GLY A 46 -18.07 -17.47 2.07
CA GLY A 46 -18.74 -18.01 0.89
C GLY A 46 -19.60 -16.99 0.13
N TYR A 47 -19.43 -15.70 0.40
CA TYR A 47 -20.06 -14.63 -0.36
C TYR A 47 -19.17 -14.15 -1.51
N THR A 48 -19.78 -13.46 -2.48
CA THR A 48 -19.04 -12.79 -3.56
C THR A 48 -18.63 -11.40 -3.10
N PHE A 49 -17.32 -11.13 -3.08
CA PHE A 49 -16.80 -9.79 -2.92
C PHE A 49 -16.97 -9.02 -4.23
N VAL A 50 -17.52 -7.80 -4.17
CA VAL A 50 -17.87 -7.03 -5.39
C VAL A 50 -16.68 -6.46 -6.14
N GLY A 51 -15.50 -6.46 -5.51
CA GLY A 51 -14.28 -5.89 -6.05
C GLY A 51 -13.92 -4.52 -5.46
N MET A 52 -12.61 -4.27 -5.40
CA MET A 52 -12.02 -2.96 -5.09
C MET A 52 -10.93 -2.68 -6.10
N SER A 53 -10.98 -1.50 -6.72
CA SER A 53 -9.95 -0.99 -7.62
C SER A 53 -9.47 0.39 -7.13
N CYS A 54 -8.57 1.03 -7.88
CA CYS A 54 -8.19 2.41 -7.66
C CYS A 54 -8.17 3.21 -8.97
N ALA A 55 -8.39 4.52 -8.84
CA ALA A 55 -8.12 5.51 -9.85
C ALA A 55 -6.92 6.36 -9.41
N LEU A 56 -6.03 6.68 -10.34
CA LEU A 56 -4.92 7.61 -10.14
C LEU A 56 -5.30 9.00 -10.63
N ILE A 57 -4.80 10.03 -9.95
CA ILE A 57 -4.92 11.42 -10.34
C ILE A 57 -3.52 12.01 -10.41
N HIS A 58 -3.17 12.55 -11.57
CA HIS A 58 -1.90 13.22 -11.78
C HIS A 58 -2.00 14.72 -11.47
N TYR A 59 -1.09 15.22 -10.64
CA TYR A 59 -0.84 16.64 -10.42
C TYR A 59 0.37 17.06 -11.27
N PRO A 60 0.32 18.20 -11.99
CA PRO A 60 -0.63 19.31 -11.81
C PRO A 60 -1.81 19.36 -12.80
N ASP A 61 -1.91 18.42 -13.73
CA ASP A 61 -2.87 18.52 -14.84
C ASP A 61 -4.28 18.01 -14.52
N GLY A 62 -4.44 17.19 -13.48
CA GLY A 62 -5.71 16.61 -13.05
C GLY A 62 -6.17 15.43 -13.90
N LYS A 63 -5.30 14.84 -14.73
CA LYS A 63 -5.65 13.64 -15.51
C LYS A 63 -5.96 12.48 -14.58
N VAL A 64 -7.01 11.74 -14.92
CA VAL A 64 -7.46 10.56 -14.16
C VAL A 64 -7.21 9.31 -14.97
N PHE A 65 -6.52 8.33 -14.35
CA PHE A 65 -6.22 7.04 -14.95
C PHE A 65 -6.90 5.93 -14.13
N LYS A 66 -7.49 4.94 -14.79
CA LYS A 66 -8.09 3.78 -14.13
C LYS A 66 -7.32 2.52 -14.54
N PRO A 67 -6.20 2.22 -13.86
CA PRO A 67 -5.33 1.13 -14.29
C PRO A 67 -6.01 -0.24 -14.19
N PHE A 68 -6.93 -0.45 -13.26
CA PHE A 68 -7.60 -1.74 -13.07
C PHE A 68 -9.11 -1.64 -13.30
N GLU A 69 -9.64 -2.56 -14.10
CA GLU A 69 -11.07 -2.80 -14.14
C GLU A 69 -11.53 -3.41 -12.81
N MET A 70 -12.65 -2.92 -12.28
CA MET A 70 -13.26 -3.51 -11.10
C MET A 70 -13.86 -4.87 -11.45
N ARG A 71 -13.47 -5.90 -10.70
CA ARG A 71 -13.86 -7.29 -10.92
C ARG A 71 -14.24 -7.92 -9.58
N GLU A 72 -15.20 -8.83 -9.60
CA GLU A 72 -15.57 -9.61 -8.41
C GLU A 72 -14.35 -10.36 -7.87
N ASN A 73 -14.28 -10.50 -6.54
CA ASN A 73 -13.23 -11.24 -5.83
C ASN A 73 -11.79 -10.74 -6.10
N ILE A 74 -11.63 -9.50 -6.57
CA ILE A 74 -10.34 -8.85 -6.77
C ILE A 74 -10.25 -7.57 -5.96
N TYR A 75 -9.17 -7.43 -5.20
CA TYR A 75 -8.88 -6.25 -4.41
C TYR A 75 -7.56 -5.63 -4.85
N VAL A 76 -7.56 -4.34 -5.19
CA VAL A 76 -6.34 -3.57 -5.43
C VAL A 76 -6.11 -2.65 -4.25
N GLU A 77 -4.99 -2.84 -3.55
CA GLU A 77 -4.62 -1.97 -2.43
C GLU A 77 -4.17 -0.58 -2.90
N LYS A 78 -4.10 0.38 -1.97
CA LYS A 78 -3.50 1.69 -2.18
C LYS A 78 -2.11 1.54 -2.79
N PRO A 79 -1.82 2.32 -3.84
CA PRO A 79 -0.54 2.26 -4.50
C PRO A 79 0.55 2.95 -3.68
N VAL A 80 1.79 2.65 -4.05
CA VAL A 80 2.98 3.37 -3.57
C VAL A 80 3.87 3.77 -4.73
N PHE A 81 4.68 4.81 -4.56
CA PHE A 81 5.59 5.32 -5.58
C PHE A 81 7.04 5.15 -5.16
N LEU A 82 7.86 4.59 -6.04
CA LEU A 82 9.31 4.52 -5.86
C LEU A 82 10.02 4.61 -7.20
N ASP A 83 11.04 5.47 -7.28
CA ASP A 83 11.96 5.59 -8.42
C ASP A 83 11.27 5.69 -9.80
N GLY A 84 10.22 6.53 -9.90
CA GLY A 84 9.49 6.76 -11.15
C GLY A 84 8.37 5.77 -11.44
N ASN A 85 8.22 4.73 -10.62
CA ASN A 85 7.21 3.69 -10.81
C ASN A 85 6.10 3.79 -9.76
N ILE A 86 4.87 3.54 -10.18
CA ILE A 86 3.71 3.37 -9.30
C ILE A 86 3.48 1.86 -9.14
N TYR A 87 3.59 1.37 -7.91
CA TYR A 87 3.39 -0.02 -7.55
C TYR A 87 2.00 -0.26 -6.96
N PHE A 88 1.43 -1.41 -7.27
CA PHE A 88 0.12 -1.88 -6.86
C PHE A 88 0.21 -3.31 -6.34
N LEU A 89 -0.65 -3.62 -5.39
CA LEU A 89 -0.87 -4.97 -4.90
C LEU A 89 -2.28 -5.38 -5.30
N GLU A 90 -2.39 -6.27 -6.29
CA GLU A 90 -3.65 -6.90 -6.66
C GLU A 90 -3.75 -8.25 -5.94
N VAL A 91 -4.87 -8.49 -5.25
CA VAL A 91 -5.19 -9.76 -4.63
C VAL A 91 -6.39 -10.36 -5.36
N ASP A 92 -6.19 -11.53 -5.96
CA ASP A 92 -7.22 -12.32 -6.63
C ASP A 92 -7.60 -13.48 -5.72
N PHE A 93 -8.77 -13.39 -5.07
CA PHE A 93 -9.23 -14.41 -4.12
C PHE A 93 -9.69 -15.71 -4.80
N ASP A 94 -10.13 -15.65 -6.07
CA ASP A 94 -10.53 -16.83 -6.83
C ASP A 94 -9.29 -17.67 -7.19
N LYS A 95 -8.21 -17.00 -7.62
CA LYS A 95 -6.93 -17.66 -7.93
C LYS A 95 -6.06 -17.88 -6.71
N LYS A 96 -6.33 -17.18 -5.60
CA LYS A 96 -5.54 -17.16 -4.36
C LYS A 96 -4.12 -16.66 -4.60
N ILE A 97 -3.97 -15.56 -5.34
CA ILE A 97 -2.68 -14.97 -5.72
C ILE A 97 -2.64 -13.50 -5.34
N MET A 98 -1.50 -13.06 -4.82
CA MET A 98 -1.09 -11.67 -4.68
C MET A 98 -0.12 -11.32 -5.81
N SER A 99 -0.40 -10.27 -6.57
CA SER A 99 0.44 -9.80 -7.67
C SER A 99 0.97 -8.40 -7.35
N LEU A 100 2.30 -8.29 -7.29
CA LEU A 100 3.00 -7.01 -7.25
C LEU A 100 3.13 -6.50 -8.69
N ILE A 101 2.46 -5.40 -8.99
CA ILE A 101 2.40 -4.82 -10.33
C ILE A 101 2.99 -3.42 -10.28
N TYR A 102 3.72 -2.99 -11.29
CA TYR A 102 4.11 -1.60 -11.44
C TYR A 102 3.82 -1.05 -12.83
N ILE A 103 3.74 0.28 -12.88
CA ILE A 103 3.59 1.08 -14.08
C ILE A 103 4.63 2.21 -14.02
N ASP A 104 5.38 2.40 -15.09
CA ASP A 104 6.23 3.58 -15.24
C ASP A 104 5.35 4.84 -15.37
N SER A 105 5.53 5.79 -14.45
CA SER A 105 4.69 6.98 -14.38
C SER A 105 4.88 7.92 -15.57
N GLU A 106 6.06 7.96 -16.19
CA GLU A 106 6.34 8.76 -17.39
C GLU A 106 5.65 8.14 -18.62
N GLU A 107 5.64 6.80 -18.72
CA GLU A 107 4.88 6.12 -19.77
C GLU A 107 3.38 6.39 -19.63
N LEU A 108 2.86 6.39 -18.40
CA LEU A 108 1.44 6.65 -18.11
C LEU A 108 0.99 8.05 -18.51
N ILE A 109 1.83 9.08 -18.33
CA ILE A 109 1.50 10.47 -18.71
C ILE A 109 1.95 10.87 -20.11
N SER A 110 2.69 9.99 -20.81
CA SER A 110 3.12 10.22 -22.18
C SER A 110 1.92 10.47 -23.10
N GLY A 111 2.07 11.40 -24.05
CA GLY A 111 1.01 11.78 -24.99
C GLY A 111 0.61 10.68 -25.98
N ASP A 112 1.31 9.54 -25.97
CA ASP A 112 1.10 8.41 -26.89
C ASP A 112 -0.01 7.47 -26.43
N PHE A 113 -0.59 7.71 -25.24
CA PHE A 113 -1.71 6.94 -24.69
C PHE A 113 -3.03 7.10 -25.49
N ASP A 114 -3.11 8.11 -26.37
CA ASP A 114 -4.36 8.49 -27.03
C ASP A 114 -4.66 7.75 -28.34
N GLU A 115 -3.70 7.05 -28.97
CA GLU A 115 -3.92 6.50 -30.32
C GLU A 115 -3.85 4.96 -30.48
N ASP A 116 -3.07 4.20 -29.69
CA ASP A 116 -2.99 2.72 -29.84
C ASP A 116 -2.58 1.92 -28.58
N LYS A 117 -2.15 2.57 -27.48
CA LYS A 117 -1.68 1.90 -26.25
C LYS A 117 -2.74 1.95 -25.15
N SER A 118 -3.01 0.81 -24.53
CA SER A 118 -3.86 0.69 -23.33
C SER A 118 -3.02 0.63 -22.04
N ILE A 119 -3.61 0.92 -20.88
CA ILE A 119 -2.91 0.82 -19.58
C ILE A 119 -2.42 -0.61 -19.32
N GLU A 120 -3.14 -1.59 -19.87
CA GLU A 120 -2.73 -2.99 -19.77
C GLU A 120 -1.39 -3.28 -20.46
N ASP A 121 -1.05 -2.54 -21.53
CA ASP A 121 0.19 -2.75 -22.29
C ASP A 121 1.45 -2.27 -21.56
N ILE A 122 1.29 -1.43 -20.53
CA ILE A 122 2.39 -0.84 -19.75
C ILE A 122 2.41 -1.30 -18.28
N LYS A 123 1.57 -2.28 -17.94
CA LYS A 123 1.64 -2.95 -16.64
C LYS A 123 2.73 -4.01 -16.66
N HIS A 124 3.51 -4.03 -15.60
CA HIS A 124 4.56 -5.02 -15.39
C HIS A 124 4.30 -5.78 -14.09
N VAL A 125 4.23 -7.11 -14.18
CA VAL A 125 4.16 -7.98 -13.00
C VAL A 125 5.58 -8.21 -12.49
N GLU A 126 5.89 -7.68 -11.32
CA GLU A 126 7.18 -7.83 -10.64
C GLU A 126 7.26 -9.17 -9.89
N ALA A 127 6.17 -9.56 -9.23
CA ALA A 127 6.10 -10.82 -8.48
C ALA A 127 4.65 -11.33 -8.39
N GLU A 128 4.49 -12.65 -8.32
CA GLU A 128 3.25 -13.32 -7.96
C GLU A 128 3.54 -14.25 -6.78
N ILE A 129 2.70 -14.17 -5.75
CA ILE A 129 2.88 -14.86 -4.47
C ILE A 129 1.57 -15.54 -4.11
N SER A 130 1.61 -16.78 -3.62
CA SER A 130 0.38 -17.47 -3.21
C SER A 130 -0.18 -16.83 -1.94
N LEU A 131 -1.50 -16.64 -1.87
CA LEU A 131 -2.15 -16.23 -0.61
C LEU A 131 -1.94 -17.26 0.52
N SER A 132 -1.60 -18.51 0.19
CA SER A 132 -1.25 -19.52 1.19
C SER A 132 0.12 -19.29 1.86
N GLU A 133 0.90 -18.29 1.42
CA GLU A 133 2.18 -17.94 2.05
C GLU A 133 2.03 -16.99 3.24
N VAL A 134 0.84 -16.45 3.43
CA VAL A 134 0.45 -15.66 4.61
C VAL A 134 -0.69 -16.36 5.34
N GLU A 135 -0.83 -16.08 6.64
CA GLU A 135 -1.94 -16.64 7.43
C GLU A 135 -3.29 -16.05 7.00
N ASP A 136 -3.32 -14.74 6.77
CA ASP A 136 -4.49 -13.95 6.39
C ASP A 136 -4.04 -12.62 5.76
N CYS A 137 -5.00 -11.80 5.32
CA CYS A 137 -4.75 -10.48 4.77
C CYS A 137 -4.73 -9.34 5.81
N TYR A 138 -4.67 -9.64 7.11
CA TYR A 138 -4.75 -8.63 8.18
C TYR A 138 -3.56 -7.67 8.14
N ASN A 139 -3.83 -6.38 7.90
CA ASN A 139 -2.79 -5.37 7.65
C ASN A 139 -1.77 -5.78 6.58
N LEU A 140 -2.19 -6.52 5.55
CA LEU A 140 -1.36 -6.77 4.38
C LEU A 140 -1.29 -5.50 3.53
N MET A 141 -0.08 -4.95 3.36
CA MET A 141 0.13 -3.63 2.77
C MET A 141 1.36 -3.58 1.86
N LEU A 142 1.37 -2.57 0.97
CA LEU A 142 2.59 -2.13 0.32
C LEU A 142 3.33 -1.09 1.14
N LYS A 143 4.65 -1.21 1.18
CA LYS A 143 5.58 -0.27 1.81
C LYS A 143 6.72 0.07 0.86
N ILE A 144 7.36 1.22 1.05
CA ILE A 144 8.46 1.73 0.22
C ILE A 144 9.76 1.91 0.99
N ALA A 145 10.87 1.93 0.24
CA ALA A 145 12.27 1.95 0.68
C ALA A 145 12.74 0.64 1.39
N PRO A 146 12.81 -0.51 0.69
CA PRO A 146 12.43 -0.76 -0.72
C PRO A 146 10.94 -1.07 -0.87
N VAL A 147 10.46 -1.36 -2.09
CA VAL A 147 9.10 -1.90 -2.27
C VAL A 147 9.01 -3.24 -1.54
N MET A 148 8.03 -3.35 -0.65
CA MET A 148 7.79 -4.55 0.16
C MET A 148 6.30 -4.84 0.21
N ILE A 149 5.95 -6.12 0.14
CA ILE A 149 4.66 -6.63 0.60
C ILE A 149 4.87 -7.05 2.05
N THR A 150 4.11 -6.45 2.97
CA THR A 150 4.25 -6.69 4.41
C THR A 150 2.92 -7.07 5.04
N ARG A 151 2.95 -7.86 6.11
CA ARG A 151 1.79 -8.15 6.96
C ARG A 151 2.11 -7.79 8.40
N GLY A 152 1.21 -7.05 9.05
CA GLY A 152 1.26 -6.80 10.49
C GLY A 152 0.12 -7.55 11.18
N GLY A 153 0.32 -8.84 11.43
CA GLY A 153 -0.73 -9.72 11.93
C GLY A 153 -1.17 -9.37 13.35
N ASN A 154 -2.39 -9.76 13.72
CA ASN A 154 -2.87 -9.71 15.11
C ASN A 154 -2.46 -10.95 15.92
N ASP A 155 -1.28 -11.48 15.61
CA ASP A 155 -0.70 -12.73 16.10
C ASP A 155 0.70 -12.52 16.73
N GLY A 156 1.14 -11.26 16.85
CA GLY A 156 2.44 -10.87 17.36
C GLY A 156 3.57 -10.93 16.34
N TYR A 157 3.25 -11.12 15.05
CA TYR A 157 4.23 -11.18 13.98
C TYR A 157 4.12 -10.00 13.01
N PHE A 158 5.29 -9.48 12.66
CA PHE A 158 5.48 -8.66 11.47
C PHE A 158 6.20 -9.47 10.41
N GLU A 159 5.67 -9.44 9.19
CA GLU A 159 6.19 -10.23 8.07
C GLU A 159 6.54 -9.32 6.90
N ILE A 160 7.67 -9.60 6.27
CA ILE A 160 8.05 -9.09 4.96
C ILE A 160 7.94 -10.26 4.00
N ILE A 161 6.84 -10.33 3.26
CA ILE A 161 6.53 -11.41 2.32
C ILE A 161 7.44 -11.29 1.09
N TYR A 162 7.54 -10.08 0.55
CA TYR A 162 8.44 -9.71 -0.54
C TYR A 162 9.35 -8.55 -0.11
N PRO A 163 10.64 -8.54 -0.47
CA PRO A 163 11.33 -9.48 -1.36
C PRO A 163 12.00 -10.68 -0.68
N GLU A 164 12.08 -10.73 0.65
CA GLU A 164 13.02 -11.62 1.35
C GLU A 164 12.38 -12.70 2.25
N ASN A 165 11.04 -12.79 2.33
CA ASN A 165 10.30 -13.71 3.22
C ASN A 165 10.91 -13.79 4.64
N LYS A 166 10.64 -12.75 5.44
CA LYS A 166 11.13 -12.62 6.82
C LYS A 166 9.98 -12.44 7.79
N ILE A 167 10.15 -12.98 8.99
CA ILE A 167 9.18 -12.91 10.08
C ILE A 167 9.90 -12.42 11.34
N TYR A 168 9.27 -11.49 12.05
CA TYR A 168 9.79 -10.90 13.28
C TYR A 168 8.71 -10.93 14.35
N ASN A 169 9.12 -11.24 15.59
CA ASN A 169 8.25 -11.03 16.74
C ASN A 169 8.22 -9.54 17.07
N ILE A 170 7.01 -8.99 17.21
CA ILE A 170 6.75 -7.60 17.60
C ILE A 170 5.90 -7.56 18.86
N GLU A 171 5.84 -6.39 19.50
CA GLU A 171 4.97 -6.19 20.66
C GLU A 171 3.53 -5.85 20.22
N ASP A 172 2.53 -6.08 21.09
CA ASP A 172 1.10 -5.92 20.79
C ASP A 172 0.69 -4.54 20.25
N ARG A 173 1.46 -3.49 20.58
CA ARG A 173 1.19 -2.10 20.21
C ARG A 173 2.35 -1.55 19.40
N GLU A 174 2.71 -2.25 18.34
CA GLU A 174 3.79 -1.91 17.45
C GLU A 174 3.35 -2.13 16.00
N GLY A 175 3.53 -1.13 15.15
CA GLY A 175 3.17 -1.16 13.74
C GLY A 175 4.36 -0.76 12.87
N PHE A 176 4.64 -1.55 11.84
CA PHE A 176 5.74 -1.24 10.92
C PHE A 176 5.47 0.03 10.12
N ASP A 177 6.44 0.94 10.13
CA ASP A 177 6.36 2.19 9.38
C ASP A 177 7.16 2.07 8.08
N PHE A 178 8.49 1.99 8.18
CA PHE A 178 9.41 1.91 7.03
C PHE A 178 10.74 1.26 7.39
N ARG A 179 11.55 0.98 6.36
CA ARG A 179 12.93 0.50 6.47
C ARG A 179 13.89 1.55 5.93
N ASN A 180 15.06 1.66 6.55
CA ASN A 180 16.18 2.45 6.05
C ASN A 180 17.47 1.65 6.18
N GLY A 181 17.90 1.02 5.08
CA GLY A 181 19.04 0.12 5.09
C GLY A 181 18.80 -1.11 5.98
N GLU A 182 19.61 -1.26 7.02
CA GLU A 182 19.50 -2.37 7.98
C GLU A 182 18.67 -2.02 9.23
N ASP A 183 18.04 -0.84 9.25
CA ASP A 183 17.18 -0.40 10.35
C ASP A 183 15.71 -0.44 9.93
N MET A 184 14.89 -1.13 10.71
CA MET A 184 13.43 -1.13 10.58
C MET A 184 12.82 -0.23 11.64
N TYR A 185 11.95 0.68 11.21
CA TYR A 185 11.28 1.65 12.07
C TYR A 185 9.84 1.23 12.27
N PHE A 186 9.43 1.19 13.53
CA PHE A 186 8.07 0.89 13.94
C PHE A 186 7.53 2.04 14.80
N ALA A 187 6.24 2.32 14.64
CA ALA A 187 5.49 3.14 15.57
C ALA A 187 4.98 2.25 16.70
N SER A 188 5.17 2.65 17.95
CA SER A 188 4.61 1.98 19.11
C SER A 188 3.88 2.98 20.00
N TRP A 189 2.83 2.55 20.69
CA TRP A 189 2.04 3.42 21.53
C TRP A 189 1.73 2.77 22.88
N ASP A 190 1.72 3.58 23.94
CA ASP A 190 1.11 3.21 25.22
C ASP A 190 -0.09 4.12 25.48
N GLU A 191 -1.13 3.57 26.08
CA GLU A 191 -2.37 4.28 26.42
C GLU A 191 -2.48 4.52 27.94
N ASN A 192 -1.55 3.99 28.74
CA ASN A 192 -1.62 4.01 30.20
C ASN A 192 -0.37 4.68 30.82
N PRO A 193 -0.51 5.72 31.68
CA PRO A 193 -1.74 6.41 32.10
C PRO A 193 -2.26 7.47 31.10
N GLU A 194 -1.43 7.92 30.17
CA GLU A 194 -1.78 8.85 29.08
C GLU A 194 -1.21 8.31 27.76
N TYR A 195 -1.82 8.68 26.63
CA TYR A 195 -1.36 8.25 25.31
C TYR A 195 0.03 8.80 25.00
N GLU A 196 0.98 7.91 24.73
CA GLU A 196 2.35 8.26 24.36
C GLU A 196 2.81 7.45 23.14
N ASP A 197 3.33 8.15 22.13
CA ASP A 197 3.96 7.54 20.97
C ASP A 197 5.46 7.31 21.20
N PHE A 198 5.95 6.22 20.61
CA PHE A 198 7.34 5.83 20.59
C PHE A 198 7.76 5.39 19.20
N ILE A 199 9.01 5.65 18.88
CA ILE A 199 9.71 5.13 17.72
C ILE A 199 10.56 3.97 18.21
N VAL A 200 10.28 2.78 17.68
CA VAL A 200 11.08 1.58 17.93
C VAL A 200 11.92 1.30 16.68
N VAL A 201 13.23 1.21 16.86
CA VAL A 201 14.16 0.85 15.78
C VAL A 201 14.67 -0.56 16.03
N ARG A 202 14.46 -1.45 15.06
CA ARG A 202 14.89 -2.85 15.08
C ARG A 202 15.95 -3.13 14.03
N ASP A 203 16.85 -4.05 14.33
CA ASP A 203 17.81 -4.56 13.35
C ASP A 203 17.11 -5.43 12.30
N TYR A 204 17.36 -5.17 11.02
CA TYR A 204 16.75 -5.90 9.92
C TYR A 204 17.12 -7.39 9.89
N LYS A 205 18.31 -7.76 10.35
CA LYS A 205 18.76 -9.15 10.28
C LYS A 205 18.23 -9.97 11.44
N SER A 206 18.26 -9.44 12.66
CA SER A 206 17.85 -10.17 13.86
C SER A 206 16.43 -9.89 14.33
N GLY A 207 15.85 -8.73 13.98
CA GLY A 207 14.60 -8.24 14.56
C GLY A 207 14.72 -7.65 15.96
N GLU A 208 15.93 -7.64 16.54
CA GLU A 208 16.16 -7.15 17.89
C GLU A 208 16.01 -5.62 17.96
N VAL A 209 15.40 -5.14 19.05
CA VAL A 209 15.27 -3.70 19.32
C VAL A 209 16.65 -3.10 19.57
N LYS A 210 17.04 -2.13 18.73
CA LYS A 210 18.27 -1.34 18.84
C LYS A 210 18.06 -0.11 19.71
N SER A 211 16.91 0.54 19.58
CA SER A 211 16.55 1.73 20.38
C SER A 211 15.04 1.92 20.42
N MET A 212 14.60 2.60 21.48
CA MET A 212 13.24 3.09 21.64
C MET A 212 13.30 4.51 22.16
N GLU A 213 12.59 5.42 21.52
CA GLU A 213 12.54 6.84 21.90
C GLU A 213 11.11 7.36 21.84
N ARG A 214 10.75 8.30 22.71
CA ARG A 214 9.45 8.98 22.64
C ARG A 214 9.38 9.84 21.39
N GLY A 215 8.22 9.84 20.74
CA GLY A 215 7.97 10.62 19.55
C GLY A 215 7.34 9.81 18.42
N SER A 216 7.21 10.47 17.26
CA SER A 216 6.65 9.87 16.05
C SER A 216 7.43 10.34 14.82
N ILE A 217 7.38 9.58 13.72
CA ILE A 217 7.99 9.94 12.44
C ILE A 217 6.89 10.30 11.44
N PHE A 218 7.10 11.39 10.72
CA PHE A 218 6.23 11.83 9.63
C PHE A 218 6.98 11.84 8.31
N ARG A 219 6.40 11.20 7.30
CA ARG A 219 6.91 11.23 5.93
C ARG A 219 6.38 12.47 5.19
N MET A 220 7.31 13.31 4.77
CA MET A 220 7.03 14.55 4.05
C MET A 220 6.82 14.28 2.55
N PRO A 221 6.16 15.21 1.81
CA PRO A 221 5.89 15.01 0.37
C PRO A 221 7.14 14.75 -0.49
N ASN A 222 8.29 15.26 -0.07
CA ASN A 222 9.59 15.08 -0.74
C ASN A 222 10.33 13.80 -0.29
N GLY A 223 9.69 12.94 0.52
CA GLY A 223 10.28 11.71 1.04
C GLY A 223 11.15 11.88 2.29
N GLU A 224 11.34 13.10 2.79
CA GLU A 224 12.04 13.32 4.06
C GLU A 224 11.26 12.75 5.25
N MET A 225 11.99 12.26 6.25
CA MET A 225 11.43 11.76 7.50
C MET A 225 11.68 12.76 8.63
N TRP A 226 10.60 13.29 9.20
CA TRP A 226 10.67 14.25 10.29
C TRP A 226 10.28 13.57 11.59
N LYS A 227 11.21 13.56 12.56
CA LYS A 227 10.98 13.06 13.92
C LYS A 227 10.51 14.20 14.81
N ILE A 228 9.48 13.95 15.61
CA ILE A 228 8.90 14.90 16.59
C ILE A 228 9.04 14.33 18.00
#